data_AF-A0A3D1SJV3-F1
#
_entry.id   AF-A0A3D1SJV3-F1
#
_cell.length_a   1.000
_cell.length_b   1.000
_cell.length_c   1.000
_cell.angle_alpha   90.00
_cell.angle_beta   90.00
_cell.angle_gamma   90.00
#
_symmetry.space_group_name_H-M   'P 1'
#
loop_
_entity.id
_entity.type
_entity.pdbx_description
1 polymer ?
#
loop_
_entity_poly.entity_id
_entity_poly.type
_entity_poly.pdbx_seq_one_letter_code
_entity_poly.pdbx_strand_id
1 'polypeptide(L)'
;AVVSGATNPDHFVVKTTTSEIVERRLGNKQVIIQAISGGGTQKIDADAHPAHACLSDAQIHALAELGVHVEAHYGSPQDIEWAIDASSQIFLLQARPITTLFPLPTEAPSTDETLRVYLSFGIQQGTYRPFTPMGISALRLITSGFTTLVGFPPRDPLSGPRFVTEAACRLYFDVTGALRTSFGRNFLIQAMEEAEVHAAASFQHLVSDPRLSLVKTSRRAFARALLLLLIRSRAPWYLLQAVFSPGAADARVVRLVNKMRASARLAEPANAATRLTAAQRLLYESPRLLFRVSPLMIAGMQTFALAQRLLGNLATVSECQVVLGGSPSNPTTQMNLALWSLSEQIRADPTTTHLVQHTPAAQLAHDYLTESLPPSLQQGLARFLHEYGHLGVAELDLGIPRWSEDPDNVLTSLASYQPDRHPDRH
;
A
#
# COMPACT_ATOMS: atom_id res chain seq x y z
N ALA A 1 19.08 26.15 -24.83
CA ALA A 1 18.26 27.12 -24.07
C ALA A 1 17.19 26.41 -23.24
N VAL A 2 16.36 25.56 -23.88
CA VAL A 2 15.30 24.80 -23.20
C VAL A 2 15.85 23.76 -22.23
N VAL A 3 16.74 22.88 -22.70
CA VAL A 3 17.37 21.84 -21.85
C VAL A 3 18.16 22.44 -20.67
N SER A 4 18.76 23.62 -20.86
CA SER A 4 19.50 24.33 -19.82
C SER A 4 18.62 25.13 -18.84
N GLY A 5 17.29 25.10 -19.01
CA GLY A 5 16.34 25.87 -18.17
C GLY A 5 16.47 27.39 -18.31
N ALA A 6 17.14 27.88 -19.35
CA ALA A 6 17.48 29.30 -19.49
C ALA A 6 16.35 30.15 -20.08
N THR A 7 15.24 29.52 -20.48
CA THR A 7 14.07 30.14 -21.11
C THR A 7 12.82 29.33 -20.74
N ASN A 8 11.66 29.98 -20.62
CA ASN A 8 10.39 29.27 -20.41
C ASN A 8 9.76 28.97 -21.79
N PRO A 9 9.71 27.69 -22.23
CA PRO A 9 9.21 27.32 -23.55
C PRO A 9 7.68 27.34 -23.60
N ASP A 10 7.13 27.23 -24.81
CA ASP A 10 5.73 26.86 -24.97
C ASP A 10 5.53 25.39 -24.60
N HIS A 11 4.36 25.08 -24.03
CA HIS A 11 3.94 23.75 -23.63
C HIS A 11 2.65 23.36 -24.37
N PHE A 12 2.69 22.21 -25.03
CA PHE A 12 1.58 21.67 -25.79
C PHE A 12 1.34 20.23 -25.34
N VAL A 13 0.07 19.85 -25.17
CA VAL A 13 -0.33 18.45 -24.89
C VAL A 13 -1.19 17.99 -26.04
N VAL A 14 -0.78 16.89 -26.67
CA VAL A 14 -1.49 16.26 -27.80
C VAL A 14 -1.99 14.90 -27.35
N LYS A 15 -3.28 14.65 -27.54
CA LYS A 15 -3.87 13.32 -27.35
C LYS A 15 -3.58 12.49 -28.58
N THR A 16 -2.63 11.57 -28.49
CA THR A 16 -2.13 10.76 -29.64
C THR A 16 -3.22 9.93 -30.31
N THR A 17 -4.23 9.47 -29.57
CA THR A 17 -5.34 8.66 -30.12
C THR A 17 -6.29 9.44 -31.03
N THR A 18 -6.47 10.74 -30.80
CA THR A 18 -7.34 11.60 -31.62
C THR A 18 -6.57 12.64 -32.43
N SER A 19 -5.25 12.71 -32.24
CA SER A 19 -4.37 13.79 -32.69
C SER A 19 -4.84 15.18 -32.25
N GLU A 20 -5.64 15.29 -31.19
CA GLU A 20 -6.19 16.57 -30.72
C GLU A 20 -5.20 17.31 -29.81
N ILE A 21 -5.02 18.61 -30.02
CA ILE A 21 -4.25 19.46 -29.11
C ILE A 21 -5.16 19.86 -27.94
N VAL A 22 -4.97 19.23 -26.79
CA VAL A 22 -5.84 19.38 -25.60
C VAL A 22 -5.37 20.47 -24.64
N GLU A 23 -4.10 20.89 -24.71
CA GLU A 23 -3.57 22.00 -23.91
C GLU A 23 -2.60 22.85 -24.74
N ARG A 24 -2.68 24.17 -24.57
CA ARG A 24 -1.70 25.14 -25.06
C ARG A 24 -1.36 26.13 -23.95
N ARG A 25 -0.09 26.21 -23.59
CA ARG A 25 0.42 27.19 -22.62
C ARG A 25 1.67 27.84 -23.18
N LEU A 26 1.54 29.11 -23.57
CA LEU A 26 2.65 29.85 -24.16
C LEU A 26 3.62 30.34 -23.09
N GLY A 27 4.91 30.11 -23.32
CA GLY A 27 6.01 30.60 -22.51
C GLY A 27 6.45 32.00 -22.94
N ASN A 28 7.29 32.61 -22.10
CA ASN A 28 7.79 33.96 -22.33
C ASN A 28 8.93 34.01 -23.36
N LYS A 29 9.60 32.88 -23.65
CA LYS A 29 10.62 32.72 -24.71
C LYS A 29 11.71 33.82 -24.73
N GLN A 30 12.04 34.39 -23.56
CA GLN A 30 12.89 35.58 -23.43
C GLN A 30 14.33 35.37 -23.90
N VAL A 31 14.81 34.13 -23.85
CA VAL A 31 16.20 33.79 -24.18
C VAL A 31 16.24 32.83 -25.36
N ILE A 32 16.97 33.22 -26.39
CA ILE A 32 17.29 32.39 -27.56
C ILE A 32 18.79 32.17 -27.61
N ILE A 33 19.23 30.95 -27.94
CA ILE A 33 20.63 30.64 -28.21
C ILE A 33 20.78 30.42 -29.71
N GLN A 34 21.67 31.17 -30.36
CA GLN A 34 21.92 31.10 -31.80
C GLN A 34 23.37 30.68 -32.07
N ALA A 35 23.56 29.86 -33.10
CA ALA A 35 24.91 29.51 -33.58
C ALA A 35 25.59 30.71 -34.25
N ILE A 36 26.90 30.86 -34.05
CA ILE A 36 27.71 31.93 -34.65
C ILE A 36 28.45 31.37 -35.88
N SER A 37 28.56 32.18 -36.94
CA SER A 37 29.41 31.86 -38.08
C SER A 37 30.88 31.75 -37.65
N GLY A 38 31.49 30.58 -37.82
CA GLY A 38 32.85 30.27 -37.36
C GLY A 38 32.92 29.37 -36.12
N GLY A 39 31.77 28.98 -35.55
CA GLY A 39 31.68 28.08 -34.40
C GLY A 39 31.33 28.79 -33.10
N GLY A 40 30.72 28.05 -32.17
CA GLY A 40 30.22 28.59 -30.91
C GLY A 40 28.75 29.06 -30.98
N THR A 41 28.27 29.60 -29.86
CA THR A 41 26.89 30.07 -29.71
C THR A 41 26.86 31.41 -29.00
N GLN A 42 25.85 32.22 -29.30
CA GLN A 42 25.55 33.46 -28.60
C GLN A 42 24.16 33.40 -27.98
N LYS A 43 24.01 34.05 -26.83
CA LYS A 43 22.72 34.26 -26.17
C LYS A 43 22.15 35.60 -26.64
N ILE A 44 20.90 35.57 -27.10
CA ILE A 44 20.15 36.75 -27.54
C ILE A 44 18.94 36.86 -26.64
N ASP A 45 18.78 38.04 -26.04
CA ASP A 45 17.52 38.40 -25.38
C ASP A 45 16.53 38.75 -26.50
N ALA A 46 15.52 37.92 -26.64
CA ALA A 46 14.48 38.13 -27.64
C ALA A 46 13.50 39.19 -27.12
N ASP A 47 13.08 40.11 -27.99
CA ASP A 47 11.88 40.92 -27.77
C ASP A 47 10.70 39.95 -27.73
N ALA A 48 10.40 39.48 -26.52
CA ALA A 48 9.44 38.43 -26.28
C ALA A 48 8.10 38.88 -26.87
N HIS A 49 7.58 38.13 -27.84
CA HIS A 49 6.17 38.15 -28.19
C HIS A 49 5.50 36.95 -27.52
N PRO A 50 5.17 37.05 -26.21
CA PRO A 50 4.54 35.96 -25.47
C PRO A 50 3.18 35.52 -26.07
N ALA A 51 2.59 36.34 -26.95
CA ALA A 51 1.32 36.08 -27.62
C ALA A 51 1.40 35.08 -28.79
N HIS A 52 2.59 34.79 -29.34
CA HIS A 52 2.73 33.88 -30.48
C HIS A 52 3.33 32.53 -30.06
N ALA A 53 2.74 31.46 -30.58
CA ALA A 53 3.25 30.10 -30.45
C ALA A 53 4.54 29.93 -31.26
N CYS A 54 5.53 29.24 -30.71
CA CYS A 54 6.78 28.90 -31.39
C CYS A 54 6.60 27.82 -32.48
N LEU A 55 5.45 27.13 -32.47
CA LEU A 55 5.10 26.08 -33.43
C LEU A 55 3.71 26.33 -34.02
N SER A 56 3.59 26.04 -35.31
CA SER A 56 2.29 25.87 -35.97
C SER A 56 1.64 24.54 -35.59
N ASP A 57 0.32 24.47 -35.74
CA ASP A 57 -0.45 23.24 -35.51
C ASP A 57 0.07 22.06 -36.34
N ALA A 58 0.42 22.30 -37.61
CA ALA A 58 1.01 21.28 -38.49
C ALA A 58 2.32 20.72 -37.93
N GLN A 59 3.20 21.59 -37.38
CA GLN A 59 4.44 21.15 -36.75
C GLN A 59 4.19 20.39 -35.44
N ILE A 60 3.19 20.79 -34.65
CA ILE A 60 2.81 20.09 -33.42
C ILE A 60 2.35 18.66 -33.74
N HIS A 61 1.49 18.49 -34.76
CA HIS A 61 1.05 17.16 -35.19
C HIS A 61 2.20 16.32 -35.74
N ALA A 62 3.07 16.89 -36.57
CA ALA A 62 4.23 16.18 -37.11
C ALA A 62 5.22 15.73 -36.00
N LEU A 63 5.41 16.53 -34.96
CA LEU A 63 6.21 16.15 -33.79
C LEU A 63 5.53 15.05 -32.96
N ALA A 64 4.21 15.11 -32.80
CA ALA A 64 3.45 14.05 -32.13
C ALA A 64 3.56 12.72 -32.89
N GLU A 65 3.44 12.75 -34.22
CA GLU A 65 3.65 11.58 -35.08
C GLU A 65 5.08 11.04 -34.97
N LEU A 66 6.10 11.91 -34.97
CA LEU A 66 7.48 11.49 -34.73
C LEU A 66 7.62 10.77 -33.38
N GLY A 67 7.03 11.33 -32.32
CA GLY A 67 7.01 10.73 -30.99
C GLY A 67 6.43 9.32 -30.99
N VAL A 68 5.28 9.12 -31.65
CA VAL A 68 4.64 7.80 -31.79
C VAL A 68 5.54 6.80 -32.51
N HIS A 69 6.19 7.21 -33.61
CA HIS A 69 7.11 6.33 -34.33
C HIS A 69 8.35 5.96 -33.50
N VAL A 70 8.91 6.91 -32.76
CA VAL A 70 10.06 6.68 -31.89
C VAL A 70 9.69 5.77 -30.72
N GLU A 71 8.56 6.00 -30.06
CA GLU A 71 8.03 5.12 -29.02
C GLU A 71 7.79 3.69 -29.54
N ALA A 72 7.18 3.55 -30.72
CA ALA A 72 6.96 2.25 -31.35
C ALA A 72 8.27 1.53 -31.69
N HIS A 73 9.30 2.26 -32.13
CA HIS A 73 10.62 1.70 -32.43
C HIS A 73 11.33 1.16 -31.17
N TYR A 74 11.27 1.90 -30.06
CA TYR A 74 11.94 1.51 -28.81
C TYR A 74 11.06 0.65 -27.87
N GLY A 75 9.76 0.54 -28.12
CA GLY A 75 8.82 -0.24 -27.31
C GLY A 75 8.58 0.31 -25.90
N SER A 76 8.91 1.58 -25.64
CA SER A 76 8.71 2.25 -24.35
C SER A 76 8.62 3.77 -24.51
N PRO A 77 7.97 4.49 -23.57
CA PRO A 77 7.88 5.95 -23.62
C PRO A 77 9.26 6.60 -23.67
N GLN A 78 9.44 7.55 -24.60
CA GLN A 78 10.71 8.23 -24.83
C GLN A 78 10.64 9.72 -24.50
N ASP A 79 11.72 10.23 -23.90
CA ASP A 79 12.07 11.65 -23.83
C ASP A 79 12.94 11.99 -25.05
N ILE A 80 12.48 12.93 -25.86
CA ILE A 80 13.00 13.21 -27.20
C ILE A 80 13.44 14.67 -27.31
N GLU A 81 14.67 14.87 -27.78
CA GLU A 81 15.15 16.19 -28.20
C GLU A 81 15.10 16.29 -29.73
N TRP A 82 14.59 17.41 -30.23
CA TRP A 82 14.36 17.64 -31.66
C TRP A 82 14.75 19.07 -32.07
N ALA A 83 14.92 19.26 -33.37
CA ALA A 83 15.06 20.58 -33.99
C ALA A 83 14.21 20.68 -35.26
N ILE A 84 13.81 21.90 -35.60
CA ILE A 84 13.19 22.22 -36.89
C ILE A 84 14.07 23.23 -37.59
N ASP A 85 14.44 22.97 -38.84
CA ASP A 85 15.23 23.89 -39.64
C ASP A 85 14.36 24.95 -40.35
N ALA A 86 15.00 25.85 -41.09
CA ALA A 86 14.32 26.91 -41.85
C ALA A 86 13.42 26.37 -42.98
N SER A 87 13.63 25.12 -43.43
CA SER A 87 12.79 24.44 -44.42
C SER A 87 11.59 23.72 -43.79
N SER A 88 11.38 23.87 -42.47
CA SER A 88 10.40 23.15 -41.67
C SER A 88 10.65 21.63 -41.58
N GLN A 89 11.88 21.17 -41.87
CA GLN A 89 12.26 19.78 -41.68
C GLN A 89 12.55 19.51 -40.20
N ILE A 90 11.95 18.43 -39.67
CA ILE A 90 12.18 17.98 -38.29
C ILE A 90 13.39 17.04 -38.25
N PHE A 91 14.28 17.26 -37.29
CA PHE A 91 15.43 16.43 -36.99
C PHE A 91 15.30 15.87 -35.57
N LEU A 92 15.44 14.56 -35.43
CA LEU A 92 15.59 13.89 -34.15
C LEU A 92 17.05 14.01 -33.69
N LEU A 93 17.30 14.67 -32.56
CA LEU A 93 18.64 14.89 -32.04
C LEU A 93 19.03 13.84 -31.00
N GLN A 94 18.08 13.47 -30.14
CA GLN A 94 18.28 12.51 -29.07
C GLN A 94 16.96 11.82 -28.71
N ALA A 95 17.03 10.56 -28.30
CA ALA A 95 15.92 9.82 -27.70
C ALA A 95 16.44 9.01 -26.50
N ARG A 96 15.74 9.08 -25.36
CA ARG A 96 16.07 8.35 -24.14
C ARG A 96 14.80 7.78 -23.52
N PRO A 97 14.82 6.58 -22.90
CA PRO A 97 13.66 6.04 -22.23
C PRO A 97 13.28 6.86 -20.99
N ILE A 98 11.99 7.09 -20.78
CA ILE A 98 11.48 7.71 -19.56
C ILE A 98 11.50 6.67 -18.43
N THR A 99 12.34 6.89 -17.41
CA THR A 99 12.55 5.94 -16.30
C THR A 99 11.77 6.27 -15.03
N THR A 100 11.01 7.37 -15.03
CA THR A 100 10.27 7.87 -13.85
C THR A 100 8.80 7.44 -13.81
N LEU A 101 8.29 6.84 -14.90
CA LEU A 101 6.91 6.38 -14.96
C LEU A 101 6.70 5.18 -14.03
N PHE A 102 5.54 5.15 -13.35
CA PHE A 102 5.13 3.97 -12.62
C PHE A 102 4.73 2.88 -13.63
N PRO A 103 5.30 1.66 -13.55
CA PRO A 103 5.00 0.62 -14.52
C PRO A 103 3.55 0.16 -14.38
N LEU A 104 2.93 -0.19 -15.50
CA LEU A 104 1.63 -0.84 -15.50
C LEU A 104 1.77 -2.32 -15.12
N PRO A 105 0.72 -2.93 -14.53
CA PRO A 105 0.68 -4.38 -14.37
C PRO A 105 0.85 -5.11 -15.71
N THR A 106 1.49 -6.27 -15.72
CA THR A 106 1.79 -7.00 -16.97
C THR A 106 0.55 -7.37 -17.80
N GLU A 107 -0.61 -7.58 -17.14
CA GLU A 107 -1.88 -7.87 -17.82
C GLU A 107 -2.70 -6.60 -18.16
N ALA A 108 -2.13 -5.40 -17.98
CA ALA A 108 -2.80 -4.18 -18.38
C ALA A 108 -3.00 -4.14 -19.90
N PRO A 109 -4.16 -3.66 -20.39
CA PRO A 109 -4.42 -3.54 -21.81
C PRO A 109 -3.44 -2.54 -22.45
N SER A 110 -2.98 -2.85 -23.65
CA SER A 110 -2.10 -1.99 -24.44
C SER A 110 -2.84 -0.89 -25.21
N THR A 111 -4.19 -0.89 -25.17
CA THR A 111 -5.04 0.08 -25.87
C THR A 111 -6.07 0.68 -24.93
N ASP A 112 -6.50 1.91 -25.24
CA ASP A 112 -7.50 2.65 -24.47
C ASP A 112 -8.93 2.11 -24.64
N GLU A 113 -9.15 1.12 -25.50
CA GLU A 113 -10.48 0.54 -25.73
C GLU A 113 -11.04 -0.14 -24.48
N THR A 114 -10.15 -0.72 -23.67
CA THR A 114 -10.52 -1.42 -22.44
C THR A 114 -9.99 -0.65 -21.23
N LEU A 115 -10.91 -0.13 -20.42
CA LEU A 115 -10.55 0.46 -19.13
C LEU A 115 -10.42 -0.63 -18.07
N ARG A 116 -9.25 -0.73 -17.45
CA ARG A 116 -9.00 -1.52 -16.23
C ARG A 116 -8.75 -0.59 -15.06
N VAL A 117 -9.26 -0.98 -13.89
CA VAL A 117 -9.09 -0.24 -12.64
C VAL A 117 -8.39 -1.12 -11.63
N TYR A 118 -7.23 -0.66 -11.18
CA TYR A 118 -6.38 -1.34 -10.20
C TYR A 118 -6.36 -0.55 -8.90
N LEU A 119 -6.75 -1.19 -7.80
CA LEU A 119 -6.69 -0.61 -6.47
C LEU A 119 -5.44 -1.11 -5.75
N SER A 120 -4.63 -0.20 -5.21
CA SER A 120 -3.43 -0.56 -4.46
C SER A 120 -3.79 -1.24 -3.13
N PHE A 121 -3.24 -2.43 -2.89
CA PHE A 121 -3.39 -3.12 -1.61
C PHE A 121 -2.65 -2.39 -0.48
N GLY A 122 -1.48 -1.83 -0.79
CA GLY A 122 -0.59 -1.22 0.20
C GLY A 122 -1.17 0.03 0.87
N ILE A 123 -1.89 0.88 0.11
CA ILE A 123 -2.49 2.13 0.62
C ILE A 123 -3.45 1.83 1.76
N GLN A 124 -4.33 0.83 1.60
CA GLN A 124 -5.29 0.43 2.62
C GLN A 124 -4.63 -0.08 3.91
N GLN A 125 -3.37 -0.54 3.81
CA GLN A 125 -2.60 -1.09 4.92
C GLN A 125 -1.52 -0.10 5.42
N GLY A 126 -1.57 1.17 4.99
CA GLY A 126 -0.57 2.19 5.35
C GLY A 126 0.85 1.88 4.86
N THR A 127 1.01 0.95 3.92
CA THR A 127 2.30 0.47 3.43
C THR A 127 2.52 0.94 2.00
N TYR A 128 3.32 1.99 1.81
CA TYR A 128 3.61 2.59 0.49
C TYR A 128 4.88 2.05 -0.18
N ARG A 129 5.71 1.33 0.58
CA ARG A 129 6.97 0.76 0.10
C ARG A 129 6.73 -0.48 -0.79
N PRO A 130 7.70 -0.84 -1.65
CA PRO A 130 7.66 -2.11 -2.35
C PRO A 130 7.69 -3.29 -1.35
N PHE A 131 6.99 -4.37 -1.69
CA PHE A 131 7.05 -5.63 -0.97
C PHE A 131 8.21 -6.49 -1.48
N THR A 132 8.76 -7.33 -0.61
CA THR A 132 9.71 -8.37 -1.02
C THR A 132 9.02 -9.44 -1.88
N PRO A 133 9.77 -10.17 -2.74
CA PRO A 133 9.21 -11.31 -3.48
C PRO A 133 8.55 -12.37 -2.58
N MET A 134 9.07 -12.56 -1.35
CA MET A 134 8.47 -13.49 -0.38
C MET A 134 7.14 -12.95 0.16
N GLY A 135 7.05 -11.66 0.49
CA GLY A 135 5.81 -11.01 0.92
C GLY A 135 4.71 -11.10 -0.14
N ILE A 136 5.06 -10.83 -1.41
CA ILE A 136 4.13 -10.94 -2.55
C ILE A 136 3.63 -12.38 -2.69
N SER A 137 4.52 -13.36 -2.64
CA SER A 137 4.17 -14.79 -2.72
C SER A 137 3.25 -15.23 -1.59
N ALA A 138 3.49 -14.74 -0.37
CA ALA A 138 2.65 -15.03 0.80
C ALA A 138 1.25 -14.44 0.65
N LEU A 139 1.14 -13.19 0.19
CA LEU A 139 -0.15 -12.53 -0.03
C LEU A 139 -0.94 -13.19 -1.17
N ARG A 140 -0.29 -13.68 -2.24
CA ARG A 140 -0.93 -14.51 -3.28
C ARG A 140 -1.52 -15.79 -2.69
N LEU A 141 -0.81 -16.49 -1.80
CA LEU A 141 -1.34 -17.68 -1.14
C LEU A 141 -2.51 -17.38 -0.19
N ILE A 142 -2.42 -16.31 0.60
CA ILE A 142 -3.51 -15.88 1.49
C ILE A 142 -4.75 -15.54 0.66
N THR A 143 -4.60 -14.77 -0.42
CA THR A 143 -5.72 -14.41 -1.30
C THR A 143 -6.29 -15.64 -2.03
N SER A 144 -5.46 -16.59 -2.45
CA SER A 144 -5.89 -17.90 -2.98
C SER A 144 -6.71 -18.70 -1.96
N GLY A 145 -6.29 -18.71 -0.70
CA GLY A 145 -7.04 -19.36 0.39
C GLY A 145 -8.42 -18.73 0.58
N PHE A 146 -8.49 -17.40 0.47
CA PHE A 146 -9.72 -16.63 0.59
C PHE A 146 -10.68 -16.94 -0.56
N THR A 147 -10.21 -16.90 -1.80
CA THR A 147 -11.05 -17.19 -2.97
C THR A 147 -11.55 -18.63 -2.98
N THR A 148 -10.73 -19.59 -2.56
CA THR A 148 -11.16 -20.97 -2.32
C THR A 148 -12.26 -21.06 -1.27
N LEU A 149 -12.15 -20.31 -0.17
CA LEU A 149 -13.17 -20.30 0.89
C LEU A 149 -14.53 -19.80 0.39
N VAL A 150 -14.54 -18.78 -0.48
CA VAL A 150 -15.76 -18.22 -1.06
C VAL A 150 -16.25 -18.98 -2.31
N GLY A 151 -15.61 -20.10 -2.66
CA GLY A 151 -16.06 -21.03 -3.70
C GLY A 151 -15.45 -20.82 -5.09
N PHE A 152 -14.41 -20.01 -5.21
CA PHE A 152 -13.71 -19.70 -6.46
C PHE A 152 -12.21 -20.04 -6.36
N PRO A 153 -11.84 -21.32 -6.18
CA PRO A 153 -10.44 -21.70 -6.05
C PRO A 153 -9.65 -21.32 -7.32
N PRO A 154 -8.46 -20.73 -7.19
CA PRO A 154 -7.60 -20.45 -8.34
C PRO A 154 -7.04 -21.76 -8.92
N ARG A 155 -6.67 -21.74 -10.20
CA ARG A 155 -6.05 -22.91 -10.87
C ARG A 155 -4.72 -23.29 -10.23
N ASP A 156 -3.91 -22.29 -9.91
CA ASP A 156 -2.67 -22.43 -9.17
C ASP A 156 -2.68 -21.46 -7.96
N PRO A 157 -2.74 -21.99 -6.72
CA PRO A 157 -2.71 -21.16 -5.53
C PRO A 157 -1.45 -20.30 -5.36
N LEU A 158 -0.31 -20.72 -5.89
CA LEU A 158 0.97 -20.00 -5.74
C LEU A 158 1.02 -18.76 -6.64
N SER A 159 0.46 -18.85 -7.85
CA SER A 159 0.30 -17.72 -8.76
C SER A 159 -0.75 -16.70 -8.29
N GLY A 160 -1.65 -17.11 -7.38
CA GLY A 160 -2.70 -16.24 -6.87
C GLY A 160 -3.97 -16.18 -7.75
N PRO A 161 -5.03 -15.52 -7.29
CA PRO A 161 -6.21 -15.24 -8.11
C PRO A 161 -5.91 -14.23 -9.24
N ARG A 162 -6.58 -14.35 -10.39
CA ARG A 162 -6.33 -13.48 -11.57
C ARG A 162 -6.56 -11.99 -11.34
N PHE A 163 -7.38 -11.62 -10.34
CA PHE A 163 -7.61 -10.22 -10.00
C PHE A 163 -6.49 -9.64 -9.12
N VAL A 164 -5.55 -10.47 -8.63
CA VAL A 164 -4.39 -10.02 -7.87
C VAL A 164 -3.23 -9.87 -8.84
N THR A 165 -2.75 -8.64 -8.99
CA THR A 165 -1.65 -8.33 -9.90
C THR A 165 -0.57 -7.53 -9.20
N GLU A 166 0.54 -7.32 -9.88
CA GLU A 166 1.74 -6.71 -9.34
C GLU A 166 2.30 -5.68 -10.33
N ALA A 167 2.77 -4.55 -9.81
CA ALA A 167 3.56 -3.58 -10.55
C ALA A 167 4.56 -2.89 -9.61
N ALA A 168 5.84 -2.79 -10.03
CA ALA A 168 6.94 -2.26 -9.22
C ALA A 168 6.99 -2.86 -7.79
N CYS A 169 6.87 -4.19 -7.69
CA CYS A 169 6.83 -4.95 -6.44
C CYS A 169 5.75 -4.47 -5.46
N ARG A 170 4.62 -3.96 -5.96
CA ARG A 170 3.44 -3.61 -5.17
C ARG A 170 2.23 -4.39 -5.68
N LEU A 171 1.39 -4.81 -4.75
CA LEU A 171 0.19 -5.57 -5.06
C LEU A 171 -1.00 -4.66 -5.36
N TYR A 172 -1.75 -5.06 -6.37
CA TYR A 172 -2.97 -4.40 -6.80
C TYR A 172 -4.10 -5.41 -6.97
N PHE A 173 -5.32 -4.96 -6.70
CA PHE A 173 -6.52 -5.70 -7.05
C PHE A 173 -7.19 -5.08 -8.28
N ASP A 174 -7.36 -5.88 -9.33
CA ASP A 174 -8.23 -5.53 -10.45
C ASP A 174 -9.68 -5.53 -9.97
N VAL A 175 -10.21 -4.33 -9.74
CA VAL A 175 -11.57 -4.09 -9.27
C VAL A 175 -12.53 -3.78 -10.42
N THR A 176 -12.09 -3.87 -11.68
CA THR A 176 -12.89 -3.57 -12.88
C THR A 176 -14.20 -4.35 -12.89
N GLY A 177 -14.14 -5.65 -12.58
CA GLY A 177 -15.32 -6.50 -12.52
C GLY A 177 -16.32 -6.07 -11.45
N ALA A 178 -15.83 -5.69 -10.26
CA ALA A 178 -16.67 -5.24 -9.15
C ALA A 178 -17.36 -3.91 -9.46
N LEU A 179 -16.65 -2.96 -10.08
CA LEU A 179 -17.18 -1.67 -10.53
C LEU A 179 -18.29 -1.78 -11.57
N ARG A 180 -18.29 -2.85 -12.36
CA ARG A 180 -19.33 -3.16 -13.34
C ARG A 180 -20.54 -3.87 -12.74
N THR A 181 -20.62 -4.00 -11.42
CA THR A 181 -21.80 -4.52 -10.71
C THR A 181 -22.33 -3.46 -9.76
N SER A 182 -23.66 -3.35 -9.62
CA SER A 182 -24.25 -2.34 -8.73
C SER A 182 -23.85 -2.55 -7.26
N PHE A 183 -23.83 -3.80 -6.81
CA PHE A 183 -23.39 -4.15 -5.45
C PHE A 183 -21.90 -3.83 -5.23
N GLY A 184 -21.01 -4.31 -6.11
CA GLY A 184 -19.57 -4.11 -5.96
C GLY A 184 -19.16 -2.64 -6.08
N ARG A 185 -19.79 -1.89 -6.99
CA ARG A 185 -19.59 -0.44 -7.13
C ARG A 185 -19.94 0.30 -5.83
N ASN A 186 -21.14 0.07 -5.28
CA ASN A 186 -21.56 0.73 -4.06
C ASN A 186 -20.64 0.39 -2.88
N PHE A 187 -20.25 -0.88 -2.76
CA PHE A 187 -19.31 -1.33 -1.73
C PHE A 187 -17.95 -0.64 -1.85
N LEU A 188 -17.39 -0.56 -3.06
CA LEU A 188 -16.09 0.08 -3.29
C LEU A 188 -16.13 1.59 -3.03
N ILE A 189 -17.20 2.28 -3.44
CA ILE A 189 -17.37 3.72 -3.16
C ILE A 189 -17.35 3.97 -1.65
N GLN A 190 -18.18 3.22 -0.91
CA GLN A 190 -18.25 3.37 0.55
C GLN A 190 -16.89 3.06 1.21
N ALA A 191 -16.21 2.00 0.77
CA ALA A 191 -14.89 1.65 1.31
C ALA A 191 -13.82 2.74 1.05
N MET A 192 -13.91 3.46 -0.07
CA MET A 192 -12.98 4.55 -0.39
C MET A 192 -13.29 5.85 0.36
N GLU A 193 -14.56 6.15 0.59
CA GLU A 193 -14.97 7.30 1.42
C GLU A 193 -14.45 7.17 2.86
N GLU A 194 -14.39 5.93 3.38
CA GLU A 194 -13.85 5.64 4.72
C GLU A 194 -12.31 5.61 4.75
N ALA A 195 -11.66 5.18 3.66
CA ALA A 195 -10.21 4.97 3.62
C ALA A 195 -9.40 6.22 3.28
N GLU A 196 -9.82 7.02 2.29
CA GLU A 196 -9.03 8.17 1.82
C GLU A 196 -9.89 9.20 1.07
N VAL A 197 -10.06 10.39 1.68
CA VAL A 197 -10.93 11.48 1.18
C VAL A 197 -10.60 11.90 -0.26
N HIS A 198 -9.32 11.89 -0.64
CA HIS A 198 -8.86 12.31 -1.97
C HIS A 198 -9.11 11.24 -3.05
N ALA A 199 -9.06 9.95 -2.69
CA ALA A 199 -9.32 8.86 -3.63
C ALA A 199 -10.80 8.82 -4.03
N ALA A 200 -11.72 9.15 -3.11
CA ALA A 200 -13.16 9.14 -3.37
C ALA A 200 -13.58 10.04 -4.53
N ALA A 201 -13.04 11.26 -4.63
CA ALA A 201 -13.37 12.20 -5.71
C ALA A 201 -12.92 11.69 -7.10
N SER A 202 -11.70 11.16 -7.18
CA SER A 202 -11.16 10.53 -8.39
C SER A 202 -11.97 9.29 -8.78
N PHE A 203 -12.43 8.52 -7.79
CA PHE A 203 -13.22 7.31 -7.98
C PHE A 203 -14.62 7.61 -8.53
N GLN A 204 -15.26 8.70 -8.10
CA GLN A 204 -16.55 9.13 -8.64
C GLN A 204 -16.45 9.50 -10.12
N HIS A 205 -15.38 10.19 -10.52
CA HIS A 205 -15.14 10.49 -11.94
C HIS A 205 -14.93 9.20 -12.76
N LEU A 206 -14.15 8.26 -12.24
CA LEU A 206 -13.88 6.98 -12.88
C LEU A 206 -15.17 6.16 -13.12
N VAL A 207 -16.07 6.12 -12.13
CA VAL A 207 -17.33 5.35 -12.20
C VAL A 207 -18.32 5.91 -13.23
N SER A 208 -18.16 7.19 -13.64
CA SER A 208 -18.96 7.81 -14.69
C SER A 208 -18.54 7.41 -16.11
N ASP A 209 -17.39 6.74 -16.27
CA ASP A 209 -16.90 6.30 -17.57
C ASP A 209 -17.82 5.23 -18.20
N PRO A 210 -18.31 5.43 -19.44
CA PRO A 210 -19.18 4.49 -20.14
C PRO A 210 -18.60 3.06 -20.27
N ARG A 211 -17.27 2.93 -20.34
CA ARG A 211 -16.56 1.65 -20.44
C ARG A 211 -16.75 0.79 -19.18
N LEU A 212 -17.12 1.39 -18.06
CA LEU A 212 -17.45 0.72 -16.80
C LEU A 212 -18.96 0.54 -16.59
N SER A 213 -19.76 0.58 -17.66
CA SER A 213 -21.21 0.34 -17.58
C SER A 213 -21.58 -0.95 -16.85
N LEU A 214 -22.69 -0.88 -16.11
CA LEU A 214 -23.17 -1.96 -15.26
C LEU A 214 -23.61 -3.16 -16.09
N VAL A 215 -23.11 -4.34 -15.70
CA VAL A 215 -23.50 -5.63 -16.24
C VAL A 215 -24.58 -6.24 -15.35
N LYS A 216 -25.59 -6.86 -15.98
CA LYS A 216 -26.64 -7.57 -15.25
C LYS A 216 -26.06 -8.78 -14.53
N THR A 217 -26.03 -8.75 -13.21
CA THR A 217 -25.66 -9.88 -12.37
C THR A 217 -26.89 -10.52 -11.72
N SER A 218 -26.87 -11.85 -11.58
CA SER A 218 -27.96 -12.58 -10.94
C SER A 218 -27.90 -12.41 -9.41
N ARG A 219 -28.83 -11.63 -8.85
CA ARG A 219 -29.00 -11.49 -7.39
C ARG A 219 -29.22 -12.84 -6.70
N ARG A 220 -29.86 -13.80 -7.38
CA ARG A 220 -30.11 -15.16 -6.86
C ARG A 220 -28.81 -15.95 -6.73
N ALA A 221 -27.90 -15.85 -7.70
CA ALA A 221 -26.61 -16.53 -7.65
C ALA A 221 -25.75 -15.99 -6.49
N PHE A 222 -25.70 -14.67 -6.34
CA PHE A 222 -25.01 -14.02 -5.21
C PHE A 222 -25.61 -14.43 -3.86
N ALA A 223 -26.94 -14.34 -3.70
CA ALA A 223 -27.61 -14.73 -2.47
C ALA A 223 -27.39 -16.21 -2.12
N ARG A 224 -27.40 -17.10 -3.13
CA ARG A 224 -27.11 -18.53 -2.94
C ARG A 224 -25.66 -18.74 -2.47
N ALA A 225 -24.69 -18.07 -3.07
CA ALA A 225 -23.29 -18.16 -2.66
C ALA A 225 -23.09 -17.67 -1.22
N LEU A 226 -23.68 -16.52 -0.86
CA LEU A 226 -23.65 -15.96 0.48
C LEU A 226 -24.31 -16.91 1.51
N LEU A 227 -25.48 -17.47 1.18
CA LEU A 227 -26.18 -18.42 2.05
C LEU A 227 -25.34 -19.68 2.30
N LEU A 228 -24.76 -20.27 1.25
CA LEU A 228 -23.89 -21.44 1.38
C LEU A 228 -22.66 -21.14 2.24
N LEU A 229 -22.08 -19.95 2.10
CA LEU A 229 -20.96 -19.50 2.93
C LEU A 229 -21.38 -19.38 4.40
N LEU A 230 -22.54 -18.79 4.70
CA LEU A 230 -23.08 -18.66 6.06
C LEU A 230 -23.37 -20.03 6.70
N ILE A 231 -23.95 -20.97 5.94
CA ILE A 231 -24.24 -22.33 6.41
C ILE A 231 -22.95 -23.09 6.69
N ARG A 232 -22.02 -23.12 5.72
CA ARG A 232 -20.76 -23.87 5.81
C ARG A 232 -19.87 -23.38 6.96
N SER A 233 -19.96 -22.10 7.29
CA SER A 233 -19.17 -21.47 8.34
C SER A 233 -19.81 -21.49 9.72
N ARG A 234 -21.11 -21.79 9.83
CA ARG A 234 -21.90 -21.61 11.06
C ARG A 234 -21.82 -20.19 11.64
N ALA A 235 -21.53 -19.19 10.81
CA ALA A 235 -21.33 -17.81 11.24
C ALA A 235 -22.51 -17.23 12.03
N PRO A 236 -23.80 -17.45 11.66
CA PRO A 236 -24.93 -16.93 12.43
C PRO A 236 -24.97 -17.46 13.87
N TRP A 237 -24.64 -18.74 14.06
CA TRP A 237 -24.60 -19.33 15.40
C TRP A 237 -23.49 -18.71 16.25
N TYR A 238 -22.31 -18.50 15.66
CA TYR A 238 -21.19 -17.87 16.38
C TYR A 238 -21.42 -16.39 16.66
N LEU A 239 -22.16 -15.69 15.79
CA LEU A 239 -22.58 -14.31 16.00
C LEU A 239 -23.55 -14.23 17.18
N LEU A 240 -24.58 -15.08 17.20
CA LEU A 240 -25.51 -15.18 18.33
C LEU A 240 -24.78 -15.52 19.63
N GLN A 241 -23.87 -16.49 19.60
CA GLN A 241 -23.06 -16.84 20.76
C GLN A 241 -22.20 -15.65 21.24
N ALA A 242 -21.63 -14.85 20.32
CA ALA A 242 -20.82 -13.70 20.68
C ALA A 242 -21.64 -12.59 21.36
N VAL A 243 -22.89 -12.38 20.93
CA VAL A 243 -23.80 -11.39 21.52
C VAL A 243 -24.32 -11.85 22.89
N PHE A 244 -24.80 -13.10 23.00
CA PHE A 244 -25.46 -13.58 24.21
C PHE A 244 -24.53 -14.22 25.24
N SER A 245 -23.35 -14.67 24.83
CA SER A 245 -22.39 -15.37 25.69
C SER A 245 -20.94 -15.04 25.28
N PRO A 246 -20.52 -13.76 25.40
CA PRO A 246 -19.22 -13.29 24.92
C PRO A 246 -18.03 -14.08 25.50
N GLY A 247 -18.04 -14.42 26.78
CA GLY A 247 -16.97 -15.23 27.40
C GLY A 247 -16.80 -16.62 26.78
N ALA A 248 -17.89 -17.28 26.39
CA ALA A 248 -17.81 -18.56 25.69
C ALA A 248 -17.32 -18.41 24.24
N ALA A 249 -17.68 -17.30 23.59
CA ALA A 249 -17.20 -16.97 22.25
C ALA A 249 -15.70 -16.65 22.24
N ASP A 250 -15.21 -15.92 23.24
CA ASP A 250 -13.80 -15.64 23.46
C ASP A 250 -13.00 -16.93 23.74
N ALA A 251 -13.44 -17.73 24.71
CA ALA A 251 -12.79 -19.01 25.02
C ALA A 251 -12.73 -19.97 23.80
N ARG A 252 -13.73 -19.92 22.92
CA ARG A 252 -13.74 -20.65 21.64
C ARG A 252 -12.65 -20.14 20.70
N VAL A 253 -12.51 -18.82 20.54
CA VAL A 253 -11.47 -18.21 19.71
C VAL A 253 -10.09 -18.53 20.26
N VAL A 254 -9.88 -18.42 21.57
CA VAL A 254 -8.61 -18.80 22.22
C VAL A 254 -8.27 -20.27 21.96
N ARG A 255 -9.23 -21.20 22.11
CA ARG A 255 -9.01 -22.62 21.77
C ARG A 255 -8.65 -22.82 20.30
N LEU A 256 -9.28 -22.08 19.38
CA LEU A 256 -9.00 -22.14 17.95
C LEU A 256 -7.58 -21.65 17.64
N VAL A 257 -7.15 -20.53 18.23
CA VAL A 257 -5.80 -19.99 18.09
C VAL A 257 -4.75 -20.95 18.65
N ASN A 258 -4.97 -21.50 19.84
CA ASN A 258 -4.05 -22.46 20.46
C ASN A 258 -3.91 -23.74 19.61
N LYS A 259 -5.01 -24.24 19.06
CA LYS A 259 -4.97 -25.39 18.14
C LYS A 259 -4.16 -25.09 16.88
N MET A 260 -4.31 -23.88 16.32
CA MET A 260 -3.53 -23.44 15.16
C MET A 260 -2.04 -23.33 15.48
N ARG A 261 -1.68 -22.69 16.61
CA ARG A 261 -0.29 -22.59 17.08
C ARG A 261 0.34 -23.97 17.26
N ALA A 262 -0.40 -24.92 17.85
CA ALA A 262 0.07 -26.29 18.02
C ALA A 262 0.29 -26.99 16.65
N SER A 263 -0.61 -26.79 15.68
CA SER A 263 -0.46 -27.37 14.34
C SER A 263 0.64 -26.73 13.48
N ALA A 264 1.06 -25.52 13.83
CA ALA A 264 2.16 -24.82 13.17
C ALA A 264 3.55 -25.29 13.65
N ARG A 265 3.61 -26.01 14.79
CA ARG A 265 4.86 -26.59 15.28
C ARG A 265 5.20 -27.84 14.48
N LEU A 266 6.38 -27.83 13.87
CA LEU A 266 6.93 -28.99 13.17
C LEU A 266 7.73 -29.85 14.14
N ALA A 267 7.67 -31.18 13.94
CA ALA A 267 8.57 -32.08 14.62
C ALA A 267 10.00 -31.86 14.10
N GLU A 268 10.96 -31.69 14.99
CA GLU A 268 12.36 -31.51 14.65
C GLU A 268 13.09 -32.88 14.60
N PRO A 269 14.04 -33.10 13.67
CA PRO A 269 14.54 -32.15 12.67
C PRO A 269 13.65 -32.10 11.40
N ALA A 270 13.22 -30.90 11.00
CA ALA A 270 12.50 -30.69 9.73
C ALA A 270 13.40 -30.07 8.64
N ASN A 271 13.42 -30.68 7.45
CA ASN A 271 14.16 -30.14 6.30
C ASN A 271 13.46 -28.91 5.68
N ALA A 272 14.18 -28.17 4.83
CA ALA A 272 13.68 -26.93 4.21
C ALA A 272 12.37 -27.13 3.42
N ALA A 273 12.25 -28.22 2.66
CA ALA A 273 11.04 -28.52 1.88
C ALA A 273 9.80 -28.75 2.77
N THR A 274 9.99 -29.45 3.90
CA THR A 274 8.94 -29.70 4.89
C THR A 274 8.49 -28.39 5.54
N ARG A 275 9.45 -27.53 5.92
CA ARG A 275 9.16 -26.19 6.47
C ARG A 275 8.39 -25.32 5.49
N LEU A 276 8.83 -25.28 4.22
CA LEU A 276 8.16 -24.51 3.18
C LEU A 276 6.74 -24.99 2.94
N THR A 277 6.53 -26.31 2.83
CA THR A 277 5.19 -26.89 2.64
C THR A 277 4.25 -26.54 3.80
N ALA A 278 4.77 -26.60 5.03
CA ALA A 278 4.01 -26.22 6.21
C ALA A 278 3.64 -24.73 6.22
N ALA A 279 4.59 -23.85 5.88
CA ALA A 279 4.36 -22.41 5.78
C ALA A 279 3.31 -22.09 4.70
N GLN A 280 3.43 -22.67 3.50
CA GLN A 280 2.46 -22.50 2.42
C GLN A 280 1.06 -22.95 2.83
N ARG A 281 0.96 -24.10 3.50
CA ARG A 281 -0.31 -24.60 4.03
C ARG A 281 -0.92 -23.65 5.06
N LEU A 282 -0.13 -23.14 6.00
CA LEU A 282 -0.60 -22.20 7.01
C LEU A 282 -1.13 -20.91 6.37
N LEU A 283 -0.41 -20.35 5.40
CA LEU A 283 -0.82 -19.15 4.68
C LEU A 283 -2.12 -19.37 3.91
N TYR A 284 -2.22 -20.48 3.18
CA TYR A 284 -3.43 -20.85 2.42
C TYR A 284 -4.63 -21.14 3.32
N GLU A 285 -4.44 -21.71 4.51
CA GLU A 285 -5.52 -22.00 5.45
C GLU A 285 -5.90 -20.79 6.33
N SER A 286 -5.04 -19.77 6.45
CA SER A 286 -5.23 -18.60 7.30
C SER A 286 -6.57 -17.85 7.09
N PRO A 287 -7.12 -17.69 5.87
CA PRO A 287 -8.41 -17.01 5.70
C PRO A 287 -9.57 -17.77 6.36
N ARG A 288 -9.47 -19.10 6.49
CA ARG A 288 -10.47 -19.90 7.22
C ARG A 288 -10.47 -19.59 8.71
N LEU A 289 -9.29 -19.29 9.27
CA LEU A 289 -9.15 -18.87 10.66
C LEU A 289 -9.79 -17.49 10.84
N LEU A 290 -9.40 -16.51 10.02
CA LEU A 290 -9.99 -15.16 10.05
C LEU A 290 -11.51 -15.20 9.93
N PHE A 291 -12.04 -16.00 9.01
CA PHE A 291 -13.48 -16.18 8.85
C PHE A 291 -14.18 -16.80 10.06
N ARG A 292 -13.51 -17.71 10.80
CA ARG A 292 -14.09 -18.30 12.03
C ARG A 292 -14.05 -17.35 13.22
N VAL A 293 -13.15 -16.38 13.22
CA VAL A 293 -13.04 -15.34 14.25
C VAL A 293 -13.96 -14.15 13.94
N SER A 294 -14.24 -13.88 12.66
CA SER A 294 -15.01 -12.70 12.23
C SER A 294 -16.39 -12.52 12.90
N PRO A 295 -17.18 -13.55 13.28
CA PRO A 295 -18.44 -13.33 13.97
C PRO A 295 -18.26 -12.64 15.33
N LEU A 296 -17.17 -12.91 16.06
CA LEU A 296 -16.86 -12.23 17.32
C LEU A 296 -16.53 -10.75 17.07
N MET A 297 -15.71 -10.49 16.04
CA MET A 297 -15.34 -9.13 15.64
C MET A 297 -16.56 -8.32 15.19
N ILE A 298 -17.40 -8.89 14.32
CA ILE A 298 -18.64 -8.27 13.85
C ILE A 298 -19.57 -8.00 15.04
N ALA A 299 -19.74 -8.97 15.95
CA ALA A 299 -20.56 -8.75 17.13
C ALA A 299 -20.05 -7.56 17.97
N GLY A 300 -18.74 -7.47 18.22
CA GLY A 300 -18.13 -6.35 18.94
C GLY A 300 -18.30 -5.00 18.23
N MET A 301 -18.13 -4.96 16.90
CA MET A 301 -18.35 -3.74 16.12
C MET A 301 -19.81 -3.30 16.15
N GLN A 302 -20.76 -4.24 16.04
CA GLN A 302 -22.19 -3.93 16.04
C GLN A 302 -22.69 -3.53 17.43
N THR A 303 -22.22 -4.17 18.50
CA THR A 303 -22.57 -3.75 19.86
C THR A 303 -21.99 -2.38 20.18
N PHE A 304 -20.79 -2.05 19.68
CA PHE A 304 -20.22 -0.71 19.81
C PHE A 304 -21.03 0.33 19.03
N ALA A 305 -21.37 0.07 17.77
CA ALA A 305 -22.21 0.96 16.97
C ALA A 305 -23.60 1.17 17.61
N LEU A 306 -24.17 0.12 18.20
CA LEU A 306 -25.41 0.22 18.97
C LEU A 306 -25.22 1.09 20.22
N ALA A 307 -24.13 0.92 20.96
CA ALA A 307 -23.82 1.76 22.13
C ALA A 307 -23.71 3.24 21.75
N GLN A 308 -23.03 3.57 20.65
CA GLN A 308 -22.96 4.93 20.14
C GLN A 308 -24.35 5.50 19.79
N ARG A 309 -25.20 4.69 19.14
CA ARG A 309 -26.59 5.09 18.83
C ARG A 309 -27.44 5.31 20.09
N LEU A 310 -27.26 4.50 21.13
CA LEU A 310 -27.97 4.63 22.40
C LEU A 310 -27.49 5.84 23.21
N LEU A 311 -26.19 6.16 23.15
CA LEU A 311 -25.62 7.35 23.77
C LEU A 311 -26.08 8.63 23.06
N GLY A 312 -26.36 8.57 21.75
CA GLY A 312 -26.89 9.72 21.00
C GLY A 312 -25.99 10.95 21.15
N ASN A 313 -26.53 12.03 21.72
CA ASN A 313 -25.79 13.27 21.95
C ASN A 313 -25.07 13.33 23.31
N LEU A 314 -25.12 12.27 24.12
CA LEU A 314 -24.50 12.23 25.45
C LEU A 314 -22.99 11.97 25.39
N ALA A 315 -22.49 11.45 24.27
CA ALA A 315 -21.06 11.21 24.06
C ALA A 315 -20.72 11.37 22.58
N THR A 316 -19.59 12.00 22.32
CA THR A 316 -19.00 12.11 20.99
C THR A 316 -18.39 10.78 20.53
N VAL A 317 -18.16 10.65 19.23
CA VAL A 317 -17.49 9.47 18.64
C VAL A 317 -16.09 9.28 19.23
N SER A 318 -15.35 10.36 19.45
CA SER A 318 -14.00 10.34 20.04
C SER A 318 -14.03 9.85 21.49
N GLU A 319 -14.96 10.33 22.31
CA GLU A 319 -15.11 9.85 23.70
C GLU A 319 -15.44 8.35 23.74
N CYS A 320 -16.31 7.87 22.85
CA CYS A 320 -16.60 6.45 22.73
C CYS A 320 -15.36 5.62 22.33
N GLN A 321 -14.51 6.16 21.46
CA GLN A 321 -13.25 5.51 21.06
C GLN A 321 -12.23 5.46 22.21
N VAL A 322 -12.14 6.49 23.05
CA VAL A 322 -11.27 6.49 24.24
C VAL A 322 -11.63 5.34 25.19
N VAL A 323 -12.93 5.10 25.41
CA VAL A 323 -13.41 3.98 26.25
C VAL A 323 -12.96 2.63 25.67
N LEU A 324 -13.01 2.44 24.35
CA LEU A 324 -12.49 1.23 23.71
C LEU A 324 -10.97 1.10 23.85
N GLY A 325 -10.23 2.20 23.75
CA GLY A 325 -8.77 2.22 23.87
C GLY A 325 -8.28 1.72 25.24
N GLY A 326 -9.04 1.98 26.30
CA GLY A 326 -8.77 1.51 27.67
C GLY A 326 -9.17 0.07 27.96
N SER A 327 -9.66 -0.68 26.97
CA SER A 327 -10.07 -2.08 27.18
C SER A 327 -8.87 -2.95 27.55
N PRO A 328 -8.93 -3.71 28.68
CA PRO A 328 -7.80 -4.48 29.19
C PRO A 328 -7.38 -5.62 28.24
N SER A 329 -8.22 -6.01 27.30
CA SER A 329 -7.95 -7.09 26.33
C SER A 329 -7.39 -6.60 24.99
N ASN A 330 -7.03 -5.32 24.86
CA ASN A 330 -6.44 -4.79 23.63
C ASN A 330 -4.93 -5.16 23.55
N PRO A 331 -4.52 -6.03 22.61
CA PRO A 331 -3.13 -6.49 22.52
C PRO A 331 -2.14 -5.36 22.19
N THR A 332 -2.54 -4.38 21.38
CA THR A 332 -1.71 -3.22 21.05
C THR A 332 -1.51 -2.32 22.28
N THR A 333 -2.57 -2.12 23.07
CA THR A 333 -2.46 -1.38 24.34
C THR A 333 -1.53 -2.12 25.32
N GLN A 334 -1.66 -3.44 25.45
CA GLN A 334 -0.79 -4.24 26.32
C GLN A 334 0.68 -4.18 25.89
N MET A 335 0.94 -4.24 24.58
CA MET A 335 2.28 -4.07 24.01
C MET A 335 2.86 -2.70 24.35
N ASN A 336 2.10 -1.62 24.13
CA ASN A 336 2.55 -0.25 24.44
C ASN A 336 2.82 -0.08 25.94
N LEU A 337 1.99 -0.66 26.81
CA LEU A 337 2.21 -0.65 28.26
C LEU A 337 3.43 -1.47 28.67
N ALA A 338 3.69 -2.60 28.02
CA ALA A 338 4.90 -3.40 28.27
C ALA A 338 6.16 -2.63 27.85
N LEU A 339 6.11 -1.94 26.72
CA LEU A 339 7.20 -1.09 26.24
C LEU A 339 7.41 0.12 27.18
N TRP A 340 6.33 0.73 27.65
CA TRP A 340 6.38 1.78 28.67
C TRP A 340 7.02 1.29 29.97
N SER A 341 6.63 0.13 30.47
CA SER A 341 7.21 -0.44 31.70
C SER A 341 8.71 -0.71 31.55
N LEU A 342 9.15 -1.17 30.37
CA LEU A 342 10.57 -1.32 30.06
C LEU A 342 11.28 0.04 30.06
N SER A 343 10.65 1.08 29.52
CA SER A 343 11.19 2.45 29.55
C SER A 343 11.35 2.99 30.99
N GLU A 344 10.42 2.67 31.90
CA GLU A 344 10.52 3.06 33.31
C GLU A 344 11.65 2.33 34.03
N GLN A 345 11.86 1.04 33.72
CA GLN A 345 12.99 0.27 34.25
C GLN A 345 14.33 0.86 33.79
N ILE A 346 14.43 1.26 32.53
CA ILE A 346 15.61 1.96 31.99
C ILE A 346 15.84 3.26 32.75
N ARG A 347 14.78 4.06 32.97
CA ARG A 347 14.86 5.36 33.66
C ARG A 347 15.30 5.25 35.12
N ALA A 348 15.08 4.11 35.76
CA ALA A 348 15.52 3.85 37.13
C ALA A 348 17.05 3.69 37.23
N ASP A 349 17.75 3.42 36.12
CA ASP A 349 19.20 3.29 36.05
C ASP A 349 19.81 4.40 35.16
N PRO A 350 20.47 5.41 35.76
CA PRO A 350 21.07 6.52 35.01
C PRO A 350 22.10 6.09 33.96
N THR A 351 22.85 5.01 34.21
CA THR A 351 23.88 4.51 33.29
C THR A 351 23.23 3.91 32.04
N THR A 352 22.21 3.07 32.23
CA THR A 352 21.44 2.50 31.11
C THR A 352 20.65 3.57 30.36
N THR A 353 20.09 4.56 31.06
CA THR A 353 19.41 5.70 30.43
C THR A 353 20.35 6.47 29.51
N HIS A 354 21.55 6.82 30.00
CA HIS A 354 22.54 7.54 29.21
C HIS A 354 22.98 6.72 27.99
N LEU A 355 23.18 5.41 28.14
CA LEU A 355 23.51 4.50 27.04
C LEU A 355 22.41 4.54 25.95
N VAL A 356 21.14 4.39 26.33
CA VAL A 356 20.02 4.35 25.38
C VAL A 356 19.83 5.69 24.66
N GLN A 357 20.11 6.82 25.33
CA GLN A 357 19.98 8.15 24.73
C GLN A 357 21.11 8.50 23.73
N HIS A 358 22.34 8.05 24.01
CA HIS A 358 23.53 8.51 23.27
C HIS A 358 24.10 7.47 22.30
N THR A 359 23.61 6.23 22.35
CA THR A 359 24.03 5.17 21.42
C THR A 359 22.99 5.00 20.32
N PRO A 360 23.39 4.99 19.03
CA PRO A 360 22.47 4.74 17.93
C PRO A 360 21.71 3.41 18.10
N ALA A 361 20.41 3.40 17.77
CA ALA A 361 19.57 2.21 17.94
C ALA A 361 20.14 0.97 17.23
N ALA A 362 20.73 1.15 16.04
CA ALA A 362 21.35 0.06 15.29
C ALA A 362 22.54 -0.58 16.03
N GLN A 363 23.31 0.23 16.77
CA GLN A 363 24.40 -0.27 17.62
C GLN A 363 23.82 -1.04 18.82
N LEU A 364 22.82 -0.49 19.49
CA LEU A 364 22.14 -1.18 20.61
C LEU A 364 21.48 -2.50 20.17
N ALA A 365 20.96 -2.56 18.95
CA ALA A 365 20.39 -3.77 18.36
C ALA A 365 21.46 -4.84 18.15
N HIS A 366 22.62 -4.44 17.62
CA HIS A 366 23.78 -5.32 17.51
C HIS A 366 24.27 -5.82 18.87
N ASP A 367 24.37 -4.92 19.86
CA ASP A 367 24.80 -5.26 21.21
C ASP A 367 23.80 -6.22 21.89
N TYR A 368 22.50 -6.08 21.63
CA TYR A 368 21.49 -7.04 22.11
C TYR A 368 21.71 -8.44 21.53
N LEU A 369 21.91 -8.53 20.20
CA LEU A 369 22.10 -9.79 19.49
C LEU A 369 23.41 -10.50 19.85
N THR A 370 24.43 -9.74 20.25
CA THR A 370 25.71 -10.25 20.74
C THR A 370 25.76 -10.42 22.26
N GLU A 371 24.64 -10.22 22.95
CA GLU A 371 24.51 -10.32 24.42
C GLU A 371 25.47 -9.38 25.19
N SER A 372 25.79 -8.22 24.63
CA SER A 372 26.75 -7.24 25.16
C SER A 372 26.09 -6.05 25.89
N LEU A 373 24.74 -5.98 25.93
CA LEU A 373 24.04 -4.92 26.67
C LEU A 373 24.14 -5.11 28.20
N PRO A 374 23.91 -4.04 28.98
CA PRO A 374 23.74 -4.14 30.43
C PRO A 374 22.70 -5.21 30.80
N PRO A 375 22.95 -6.05 31.83
CA PRO A 375 22.08 -7.19 32.15
C PRO A 375 20.61 -6.85 32.35
N SER A 376 20.32 -5.69 32.96
CA SER A 376 18.94 -5.19 33.17
C SER A 376 18.23 -4.93 31.85
N LEU A 377 18.90 -4.24 30.92
CA LEU A 377 18.38 -3.93 29.59
C LEU A 377 18.26 -5.20 28.73
N GLN A 378 19.27 -6.07 28.74
CA GLN A 378 19.27 -7.34 28.00
C GLN A 378 18.06 -8.20 28.40
N GLN A 379 17.84 -8.39 29.70
CA GLN A 379 16.72 -9.21 30.21
C GLN A 379 15.36 -8.55 29.95
N GLY A 380 15.26 -7.23 30.14
CA GLY A 380 14.04 -6.47 29.89
C GLY A 380 13.61 -6.54 28.42
N LEU A 381 14.56 -6.33 27.50
CA LEU A 381 14.34 -6.41 26.07
C LEU A 381 14.04 -7.84 25.62
N ALA A 382 14.76 -8.85 26.12
CA ALA A 382 14.49 -10.25 25.82
C ALA A 382 13.08 -10.68 26.23
N ARG A 383 12.59 -10.22 27.40
CA ARG A 383 11.20 -10.49 27.83
C ARG A 383 10.18 -9.85 26.91
N PHE A 384 10.40 -8.60 26.51
CA PHE A 384 9.52 -7.89 25.59
C PHE A 384 9.48 -8.59 24.22
N LEU A 385 10.65 -8.90 23.66
CA LEU A 385 10.78 -9.55 22.35
C LEU A 385 10.33 -11.01 22.36
N HIS A 386 10.33 -11.69 23.50
CA HIS A 386 9.75 -13.03 23.59
C HIS A 386 8.24 -13.02 23.29
N GLU A 387 7.52 -12.05 23.84
CA GLU A 387 6.07 -11.94 23.66
C GLU A 387 5.71 -11.23 22.35
N TYR A 388 6.37 -10.11 22.05
CA TYR A 388 6.00 -9.20 20.96
C TYR A 388 6.98 -9.21 19.78
N GLY A 389 8.09 -9.95 19.86
CA GLY A 389 9.13 -9.92 18.85
C GLY A 389 8.73 -10.45 17.47
N HIS A 390 7.59 -11.14 17.38
CA HIS A 390 7.00 -11.60 16.11
C HIS A 390 6.36 -10.46 15.27
N LEU A 391 6.21 -9.27 15.85
CA LEU A 391 5.68 -8.06 15.22
C LEU A 391 6.78 -7.29 14.46
N GLY A 392 6.42 -6.20 13.78
CA GLY A 392 7.35 -5.40 12.97
C GLY A 392 6.71 -4.16 12.33
N VAL A 393 7.51 -3.31 11.65
CA VAL A 393 7.01 -2.04 11.08
C VAL A 393 6.14 -2.23 9.82
N ALA A 394 6.31 -3.31 9.07
CA ALA A 394 5.43 -3.64 7.94
C ALA A 394 5.20 -5.15 7.87
N GLU A 395 4.36 -5.61 8.79
CA GLU A 395 4.23 -7.01 9.18
C GLU A 395 3.68 -7.93 8.10
N LEU A 396 2.89 -7.37 7.18
CA LEU A 396 2.29 -8.06 6.05
C LEU A 396 3.33 -8.59 5.07
N ASP A 397 4.51 -7.97 5.04
CA ASP A 397 5.64 -8.45 4.25
C ASP A 397 6.45 -9.45 5.06
N LEU A 398 6.26 -10.74 4.77
CA LEU A 398 6.99 -11.80 5.47
C LEU A 398 8.51 -11.74 5.24
N GLY A 399 8.99 -11.07 4.19
CA GLY A 399 10.43 -10.97 3.90
C GLY A 399 11.16 -9.90 4.70
N ILE A 400 10.48 -9.27 5.64
CA ILE A 400 11.04 -8.19 6.44
C ILE A 400 11.31 -8.71 7.85
N PRO A 401 12.48 -8.39 8.42
CA PRO A 401 12.84 -8.81 9.75
C PRO A 401 11.78 -8.44 10.79
N ARG A 402 11.52 -9.37 11.71
CA ARG A 402 10.70 -9.13 12.90
C ARG A 402 11.52 -8.46 13.99
N TRP A 403 10.88 -7.86 14.98
CA TRP A 403 11.60 -7.21 16.09
C TRP A 403 12.52 -8.18 16.86
N SER A 404 12.21 -9.47 16.89
CA SER A 404 13.11 -10.48 17.49
C SER A 404 14.38 -10.72 16.68
N GLU A 405 14.35 -10.45 15.38
CA GLU A 405 15.48 -10.61 14.45
C GLU A 405 16.27 -9.29 14.33
N ASP A 406 15.56 -8.16 14.33
CA ASP A 406 16.12 -6.80 14.29
C ASP A 406 15.31 -5.86 15.21
N PRO A 407 15.77 -5.60 16.44
CA PRO A 407 15.06 -4.79 17.42
C PRO A 407 15.29 -3.26 17.26
N ASP A 408 15.95 -2.79 16.21
CA ASP A 408 16.31 -1.37 16.01
C ASP A 408 15.11 -0.42 16.21
N ASN A 409 13.95 -0.74 15.64
CA ASN A 409 12.74 0.08 15.77
C ASN A 409 12.20 0.16 17.21
N VAL A 410 12.30 -0.95 17.96
CA VAL A 410 11.90 -1.01 19.37
C VAL A 410 12.83 -0.13 20.20
N LEU A 411 14.14 -0.21 19.94
CA LEU A 411 15.16 0.59 20.62
C LEU A 411 15.05 2.07 20.30
N THR A 412 14.75 2.43 19.04
CA THR A 412 14.43 3.80 18.64
C THR A 412 13.22 4.33 19.42
N SER A 413 12.18 3.52 19.56
CA SER A 413 10.99 3.89 20.33
C SER A 413 11.31 4.06 21.82
N LEU A 414 12.14 3.19 22.40
CA LEU A 414 12.59 3.29 23.79
C LEU A 414 13.42 4.55 24.05
N ALA A 415 14.31 4.92 23.13
CA ALA A 415 15.08 6.15 23.20
C ALA A 415 14.16 7.39 23.20
N SER A 416 13.10 7.38 22.39
CA SER A 416 12.11 8.46 22.36
C SER A 416 11.35 8.65 23.70
N TYR A 417 11.24 7.59 24.51
CA TYR A 417 10.63 7.63 25.85
C TYR A 417 11.58 8.08 26.97
N GLN A 418 12.84 8.35 26.65
CA GLN A 418 13.82 8.92 27.57
C GLN A 418 14.05 10.40 27.23
N PRO A 419 13.13 11.31 27.60
CA PRO A 419 13.32 12.73 27.32
C PRO A 419 14.61 13.22 27.98
N ASP A 420 15.41 13.97 27.22
CA ASP A 420 16.54 14.71 27.79
C ASP A 420 16.00 15.63 28.88
N ARG A 421 16.40 15.37 30.13
CA ARG A 421 16.22 16.33 31.21
C ARG A 421 17.25 17.45 31.05
N HIS A 422 17.18 18.22 29.97
CA HIS A 422 17.76 19.55 29.94
C HIS A 422 16.66 20.54 30.37
N PRO A 423 16.83 21.26 31.50
CA PRO A 423 15.80 22.16 32.01
C PRO A 423 15.54 23.42 31.17
N ASP A 424 16.35 23.71 30.15
CA ASP A 424 16.40 25.04 29.53
C ASP A 424 16.31 25.03 28.01
N ARG A 425 15.17 24.59 27.46
CA ARG A 425 14.74 24.98 26.10
C ARG A 425 13.21 25.06 26.04
N HIS A 426 12.68 26.19 26.50
CA HIS A 426 11.36 26.70 26.11
C HIS A 426 11.52 27.80 25.07
#